data_AF-A0A9N9MYQ5-F1
#
_entry.id   AF-A0A9N9MYQ5-F1
#
_cell.length_a   1.000
_cell.length_b   1.000
_cell.length_c   1.000
_cell.angle_alpha   90.00
_cell.angle_beta   90.00
_cell.angle_gamma   90.00
#
_symmetry.space_group_name_H-M   'P 1'
#
loop_
_entity.id
_entity.type
_entity.pdbx_description
1 polymer ?
#
loop_
_entity_poly.entity_id
_entity_poly.type
_entity_poly.pdbx_seq_one_letter_code
_entity_poly.pdbx_strand_id
1 'polypeptide(L)'
;MVAVATWQGMKVYNHYKQRPVIVTVDKSYYKWNIEYPTVTICTKQLKNEDELRQEIETLSFKYNWPDEILTTEYDDFVSYLEDLAFKNYKNYDEYKPYATNQKKEYLKPEQYMEVLNRVVFDINYTERKMKHQKFEPVKVIEVVPKSIERVFTERGLCYVVNSNVSRFYTPE
;
A
#
# COMPACT_ATOMS: atom_id res chain seq x y z
N MET A 1 -23.97 11.88 -65.94
CA MET A 1 -22.68 11.86 -65.22
C MET A 1 -22.65 12.80 -64.01
N VAL A 2 -23.08 14.06 -64.11
CA VAL A 2 -23.01 15.05 -63.00
C VAL A 2 -23.80 14.65 -61.74
N ALA A 3 -25.03 14.15 -61.88
CA ALA A 3 -25.87 13.76 -60.72
C ALA A 3 -25.28 12.62 -59.88
N VAL A 4 -24.51 11.73 -60.50
CA VAL A 4 -23.84 10.62 -59.81
C VAL A 4 -22.67 11.16 -58.98
N ALA A 5 -21.93 12.13 -59.53
CA ALA A 5 -20.82 12.77 -58.83
C ALA A 5 -21.28 13.57 -57.59
N THR A 6 -22.39 14.31 -57.70
CA THR A 6 -22.95 15.07 -56.56
C THR A 6 -23.46 14.16 -55.45
N TRP A 7 -24.10 13.04 -55.80
CA TRP A 7 -24.59 12.07 -54.82
C TRP A 7 -23.46 11.39 -54.05
N GLN A 8 -22.37 11.04 -54.74
CA GLN A 8 -21.16 10.49 -54.10
C GLN A 8 -20.51 11.52 -53.17
N GLY A 9 -20.41 12.79 -53.58
CA GLY A 9 -19.87 13.86 -52.74
C GLY A 9 -20.68 14.05 -51.44
N MET A 10 -22.01 14.02 -51.52
CA MET A 10 -22.88 14.18 -50.35
C MET A 10 -22.79 12.99 -49.38
N LYS A 11 -22.60 11.77 -49.90
CA LYS A 11 -22.40 10.56 -49.08
C LYS A 11 -21.09 10.63 -48.28
N VAL A 12 -20.00 11.04 -48.92
CA VAL A 12 -18.68 11.23 -48.25
C VAL A 12 -18.76 12.34 -47.21
N TYR A 13 -19.43 13.46 -47.53
CA TYR A 13 -19.61 14.57 -46.60
C TYR A 13 -20.41 14.18 -45.34
N ASN A 14 -21.48 13.40 -45.51
CA ASN A 14 -22.27 12.91 -44.39
C ASN A 14 -21.48 11.93 -43.50
N HIS A 15 -20.69 11.04 -44.10
CA HIS A 15 -19.82 10.14 -43.35
C HIS A 15 -18.73 10.91 -42.59
N TYR A 16 -18.15 11.94 -43.19
CA TYR A 16 -17.22 12.85 -42.52
C TYR A 16 -17.88 13.60 -41.34
N LYS A 17 -19.12 14.08 -41.51
CA LYS A 17 -19.89 14.76 -40.45
C LYS A 17 -20.17 13.86 -39.25
N GLN A 18 -20.27 12.55 -39.46
CA GLN A 18 -20.46 11.55 -38.38
C GLN A 18 -19.20 11.36 -37.53
N ARG A 19 -18.04 11.88 -37.95
CA ARG A 19 -16.74 11.76 -37.24
C ARG A 19 -16.47 10.32 -36.74
N PRO A 20 -16.55 9.31 -37.64
CA PRO A 20 -16.31 7.94 -37.22
C PRO A 20 -14.87 7.79 -36.74
N VAL A 21 -14.69 7.30 -35.51
CA VAL A 21 -13.38 6.97 -34.97
C VAL A 21 -13.13 5.49 -35.25
N ILE A 22 -12.06 5.20 -35.98
CA ILE A 22 -11.58 3.83 -36.18
C ILE A 22 -10.50 3.60 -35.12
N VAL A 23 -10.74 2.67 -34.20
CA VAL A 23 -9.76 2.25 -33.21
C VAL A 23 -9.13 0.95 -33.68
N THR A 24 -7.83 0.99 -33.98
CA THR A 24 -7.02 -0.20 -34.30
C THR A 24 -6.16 -0.56 -33.10
N VAL A 25 -6.06 -1.86 -32.79
CA VAL A 25 -5.25 -2.36 -31.68
C VAL A 25 -4.10 -3.17 -32.26
N ASP A 26 -2.89 -2.61 -32.22
CA ASP A 26 -1.67 -3.31 -32.58
C ASP A 26 -0.89 -3.70 -31.33
N LYS A 27 -0.48 -4.97 -31.26
CA LYS A 27 0.36 -5.49 -30.18
C LYS A 27 1.83 -5.44 -30.59
N SER A 28 2.53 -4.39 -30.17
CA SER A 28 3.94 -4.16 -30.54
C SER A 28 4.94 -4.96 -29.68
N TYR A 29 4.81 -6.28 -29.55
CA TYR A 29 5.61 -7.12 -28.62
C TYR A 29 7.14 -6.95 -28.63
N TYR A 30 7.75 -6.46 -29.70
CA TYR A 30 9.21 -6.46 -29.90
C TYR A 30 9.92 -5.11 -29.65
N LYS A 31 9.19 -4.02 -29.37
CA LYS A 31 9.79 -2.66 -29.17
C LYS A 31 9.42 -2.03 -27.82
N TRP A 32 9.31 -2.85 -26.79
CA TRP A 32 8.78 -2.41 -25.49
C TRP A 32 9.92 -2.23 -24.49
N ASN A 33 10.47 -1.02 -24.40
CA ASN A 33 11.21 -0.58 -23.22
C ASN A 33 10.19 -0.16 -22.15
N ILE A 34 9.58 -1.15 -21.49
CA ILE A 34 8.57 -0.88 -20.47
C ILE A 34 9.29 -0.62 -19.16
N GLU A 35 8.99 0.52 -18.55
CA GLU A 35 9.38 0.76 -17.18
C GLU A 35 8.64 -0.21 -16.26
N TYR A 36 9.34 -0.74 -15.26
CA TYR A 36 8.72 -1.64 -14.29
C TYR A 36 7.57 -0.90 -13.58
N PRO A 37 6.37 -1.48 -13.47
CA PRO A 37 5.23 -0.78 -12.90
C PRO A 37 5.46 -0.51 -11.40
N THR A 38 4.82 0.53 -10.89
CA THR A 38 4.72 0.74 -9.45
C THR A 38 3.77 -0.31 -8.85
N VAL A 39 4.22 -0.99 -7.81
CA VAL A 39 3.44 -2.01 -7.11
C VAL A 39 3.17 -1.53 -5.69
N THR A 40 1.90 -1.55 -5.27
CA THR A 40 1.51 -1.25 -3.89
C THR A 40 1.06 -2.51 -3.18
N ILE A 41 1.69 -2.81 -2.05
CA ILE A 41 1.45 -4.00 -1.23
C ILE A 41 0.97 -3.53 0.14
N CYS A 42 -0.26 -3.86 0.51
CA CYS A 42 -0.82 -3.53 1.82
C CYS A 42 -0.91 -4.79 2.67
N THR A 43 -0.37 -4.75 3.88
CA THR A 43 -0.53 -5.82 4.85
C THR A 43 -1.88 -5.64 5.56
N LYS A 44 -2.45 -6.74 6.04
CA LYS A 44 -3.72 -6.74 6.80
C LYS A 44 -3.58 -7.36 8.18
N GLN A 45 -2.35 -7.68 8.56
CA GLN A 45 -2.03 -8.40 9.78
C GLN A 45 -0.80 -7.76 10.41
N LEU A 46 -0.78 -7.77 11.74
CA LEU A 46 0.40 -7.43 12.51
C LEU A 46 1.48 -8.51 12.34
N LYS A 47 2.64 -8.28 12.94
CA LYS A 47 3.67 -9.31 13.07
C LYS A 47 3.12 -10.56 13.76
N ASN A 48 3.83 -11.69 13.58
CA ASN A 48 3.52 -12.92 14.28
C ASN A 48 3.54 -12.69 15.81
N GLU A 49 2.74 -13.43 16.56
CA GLU A 49 2.49 -13.20 17.99
C GLU A 49 3.80 -13.12 18.81
N ASP A 50 4.74 -14.03 18.54
CA ASP A 50 6.05 -14.06 19.22
C ASP A 50 6.89 -12.80 18.95
N GLU A 51 6.95 -12.36 17.69
CA GLU A 51 7.70 -11.17 17.28
C GLU A 51 7.00 -9.89 17.75
N LEU A 52 5.67 -9.89 17.73
CA LEU A 52 4.83 -8.79 18.17
C LEU A 52 5.05 -8.53 19.67
N ARG A 53 5.04 -9.58 20.49
CA ARG A 53 5.24 -9.47 21.93
C ARG A 53 6.60 -8.87 22.29
N GLN A 54 7.66 -9.30 21.60
CA GLN A 54 9.01 -8.77 21.80
C GLN A 54 9.12 -7.27 21.47
N GLU A 55 8.46 -6.83 20.39
CA GLU A 55 8.44 -5.41 20.01
C GLU A 55 7.64 -4.58 21.02
N ILE A 56 6.51 -5.10 21.50
CA ILE A 56 5.68 -4.42 22.52
C ILE A 56 6.45 -4.30 23.84
N GLU A 57 7.17 -5.33 24.29
CA GLU A 57 8.02 -5.28 25.48
C GLU A 57 9.17 -4.27 25.32
N THR A 58 9.75 -4.17 24.12
CA THR A 58 10.79 -3.16 23.84
C THR A 58 10.23 -1.74 23.89
N LEU A 59 9.01 -1.56 23.38
CA LEU A 59 8.32 -0.27 23.37
C LEU A 59 7.83 0.13 24.77
N SER A 60 7.34 -0.81 25.57
CA SER A 60 6.89 -0.55 26.94
C SER A 60 8.04 -0.04 27.80
N PHE A 61 9.23 -0.63 27.66
CA PHE A 61 10.44 -0.16 28.33
C PHE A 61 10.84 1.24 27.88
N LYS A 62 10.75 1.54 26.57
CA LYS A 62 11.10 2.87 26.03
C LYS A 62 10.18 3.97 26.55
N TYR A 63 8.88 3.71 26.63
CA TYR A 63 7.88 4.71 26.97
C TYR A 63 7.38 4.64 28.41
N ASN A 64 7.92 3.71 29.21
CA ASN A 64 7.53 3.45 30.59
C ASN A 64 6.01 3.25 30.74
N TRP A 65 5.47 2.35 29.91
CA TRP A 65 4.07 1.96 29.96
C TRP A 65 3.77 1.12 31.21
N PRO A 66 2.53 1.15 31.72
CA PRO A 66 2.14 0.33 32.86
C PRO A 66 2.19 -1.17 32.52
N ASP A 67 2.70 -1.98 33.45
CA ASP A 67 2.85 -3.44 33.30
C ASP A 67 1.51 -4.18 33.09
N GLU A 68 0.39 -3.54 33.44
CA GLU A 68 -0.98 -4.03 33.22
C GLU A 68 -1.27 -4.29 31.73
N ILE A 69 -0.65 -3.51 30.83
CA ILE A 69 -0.79 -3.67 29.37
C ILE A 69 -0.16 -4.98 28.89
N LEU A 70 0.92 -5.44 29.53
CA LEU A 70 1.63 -6.66 29.13
C LEU A 70 1.02 -7.94 29.71
N THR A 71 0.14 -7.80 30.70
CA THR A 71 -0.35 -8.94 31.49
C THR A 71 -1.84 -9.15 31.33
N THR A 72 -2.66 -8.19 31.79
CA THR A 72 -4.12 -8.34 31.84
C THR A 72 -4.82 -7.72 30.63
N GLU A 73 -4.28 -6.62 30.10
CA GLU A 73 -4.92 -5.86 28.99
C GLU A 73 -4.25 -6.13 27.63
N TYR A 74 -3.44 -7.20 27.51
CA TYR A 74 -2.65 -7.46 26.30
C TYR A 74 -3.52 -7.67 25.06
N ASP A 75 -4.56 -8.50 25.15
CA ASP A 75 -5.43 -8.82 24.02
C ASP A 75 -6.22 -7.58 23.55
N ASP A 76 -6.68 -6.75 24.49
CA ASP A 76 -7.36 -5.49 24.19
C ASP A 76 -6.40 -4.49 23.53
N PHE A 77 -5.15 -4.46 23.97
CA PHE A 77 -4.11 -3.62 23.37
C PHE A 77 -3.77 -4.07 21.95
N VAL A 78 -3.66 -5.37 21.69
CA VAL A 78 -3.45 -5.91 20.34
C VAL A 78 -4.64 -5.56 19.44
N SER A 79 -5.87 -5.72 19.91
CA SER A 79 -7.07 -5.31 19.16
C SER A 79 -7.08 -3.80 18.87
N TYR A 80 -6.63 -2.98 19.82
CA TYR A 80 -6.46 -1.54 19.61
C TYR A 80 -5.41 -1.23 18.52
N LEU A 81 -4.28 -1.94 18.50
CA LEU A 81 -3.25 -1.77 17.48
C LEU A 81 -3.71 -2.23 16.09
N GLU A 82 -4.48 -3.31 16.01
CA GLU A 82 -5.10 -3.77 14.75
C GLU A 82 -6.09 -2.75 14.21
N ASP A 83 -6.94 -2.22 15.10
CA ASP A 83 -7.88 -1.16 14.78
C ASP A 83 -7.12 0.05 14.21
N LEU A 84 -6.10 0.53 14.93
CA LEU A 84 -5.26 1.66 14.56
C LEU A 84 -4.55 1.47 13.21
N ALA A 85 -4.07 0.25 12.93
CA ALA A 85 -3.29 -0.05 11.73
C ALA A 85 -4.15 -0.23 10.47
N PHE A 86 -5.33 -0.87 10.60
CA PHE A 86 -6.05 -1.42 9.45
C PHE A 86 -7.46 -0.89 9.25
N LYS A 87 -8.08 -0.25 10.26
CA LYS A 87 -9.37 0.42 10.02
C LYS A 87 -9.16 1.60 9.10
N ASN A 88 -9.96 1.62 8.05
CA ASN A 88 -9.88 2.60 6.97
C ASN A 88 -11.20 3.39 6.87
N TYR A 89 -11.28 4.29 5.90
CA TYR A 89 -12.46 5.13 5.68
C TYR A 89 -13.77 4.32 5.57
N LYS A 90 -13.73 3.10 5.02
CA LYS A 90 -14.95 2.27 4.87
C LYS A 90 -15.46 1.71 6.19
N ASN A 91 -14.56 1.45 7.13
CA ASN A 91 -14.87 0.84 8.43
C ASN A 91 -14.73 1.85 9.58
N TYR A 92 -14.75 3.14 9.26
CA TYR A 92 -14.52 4.20 10.23
C TYR A 92 -15.58 4.23 11.35
N ASP A 93 -16.80 3.78 11.06
CA ASP A 93 -17.88 3.65 12.05
C ASP A 93 -17.51 2.77 13.24
N GLU A 94 -16.60 1.82 13.07
CA GLU A 94 -16.14 0.91 14.12
C GLU A 94 -15.22 1.60 15.15
N TYR A 95 -14.87 2.88 14.95
CA TYR A 95 -14.14 3.68 15.92
C TYR A 95 -15.04 4.37 16.97
N LYS A 96 -16.36 4.37 16.78
CA LYS A 96 -17.32 4.97 17.73
C LYS A 96 -17.12 4.56 19.20
N PRO A 97 -16.74 3.31 19.52
CA PRO A 97 -16.49 2.90 20.91
C PRO A 97 -15.34 3.66 21.58
N TYR A 98 -14.31 4.08 20.83
CA TYR A 98 -13.20 4.87 21.36
C TYR A 98 -13.67 6.31 21.67
N ALA A 99 -14.41 6.93 20.76
CA ALA A 99 -14.98 8.27 20.98
C ALA A 99 -15.98 8.33 22.16
N THR A 100 -16.62 7.21 22.48
CA THR A 100 -17.59 7.09 23.58
C THR A 100 -16.93 6.62 24.89
N ASN A 101 -15.59 6.48 24.93
CA ASN A 101 -14.82 5.92 26.05
C ASN A 101 -15.25 4.51 26.49
N GLN A 102 -15.87 3.73 25.60
CA GLN A 102 -16.19 2.33 25.84
C GLN A 102 -14.96 1.43 25.67
N LYS A 103 -14.04 1.83 24.78
CA LYS A 103 -12.72 1.24 24.64
C LYS A 103 -11.65 2.23 25.11
N LYS A 104 -10.60 1.71 25.75
CA LYS A 104 -9.48 2.50 26.28
C LYS A 104 -8.53 2.88 25.13
N GLU A 105 -8.08 4.12 25.14
CA GLU A 105 -6.97 4.58 24.30
C GLU A 105 -5.67 4.40 25.08
N TYR A 106 -4.74 3.62 24.53
CA TYR A 106 -3.51 3.23 25.23
C TYR A 106 -2.32 4.12 24.88
N LEU A 107 -2.31 4.67 23.67
CA LEU A 107 -1.18 5.41 23.12
C LEU A 107 -1.51 6.90 23.08
N LYS A 108 -0.48 7.74 23.18
CA LYS A 108 -0.58 9.16 22.83
C LYS A 108 -0.33 9.37 21.33
N PRO A 109 -0.90 10.42 20.70
CA PRO A 109 -0.75 10.66 19.26
C PRO A 109 0.71 10.69 18.78
N GLU A 110 1.64 11.17 19.61
CA GLU A 110 3.07 11.25 19.27
C GLU A 110 3.74 9.87 19.16
N GLN A 111 3.13 8.83 19.73
CA GLN A 111 3.66 7.47 19.76
C GLN A 111 3.12 6.60 18.63
N TYR A 112 1.99 6.98 18.00
CA TYR A 112 1.26 6.13 17.06
C TYR A 112 2.14 5.65 15.93
N MET A 113 2.85 6.59 15.30
CA MET A 113 3.63 6.28 14.12
C MET A 113 4.81 5.38 14.40
N GLU A 114 5.53 5.62 15.51
CA GLU A 114 6.66 4.78 15.87
C GLU A 114 6.21 3.36 16.25
N VAL A 115 5.14 3.24 17.03
CA VAL A 115 4.60 1.94 17.45
C VAL A 115 4.11 1.14 16.25
N LEU A 116 3.27 1.74 15.40
CA LEU A 116 2.77 1.08 14.18
C LEU A 116 3.91 0.64 13.27
N ASN A 117 4.96 1.47 13.12
CA ASN A 117 6.11 1.15 12.29
C ASN A 117 6.91 -0.08 12.77
N ARG A 118 6.81 -0.45 14.05
CA ARG A 118 7.45 -1.65 14.61
C ARG A 118 6.52 -2.85 14.65
N VAL A 119 5.24 -2.63 14.89
CA VAL A 119 4.25 -3.68 15.13
C VAL A 119 3.68 -4.24 13.81
N VAL A 120 3.55 -3.40 12.78
CA VAL A 120 3.11 -3.85 11.46
C VAL A 120 4.24 -4.63 10.77
N PHE A 121 3.87 -5.66 9.99
CA PHE A 121 4.80 -6.45 9.21
C PHE A 121 5.69 -5.58 8.30
N ASP A 122 7.01 -5.78 8.38
CA ASP A 122 8.01 -5.02 7.62
C ASP A 122 8.67 -5.86 6.51
N ILE A 123 8.34 -5.52 5.27
CA ILE A 123 8.89 -6.18 4.06
C ILE A 123 10.41 -5.94 3.96
N ASN A 124 10.90 -4.78 4.41
CA ASN A 124 12.33 -4.45 4.35
C ASN A 124 13.17 -5.32 5.30
N TYR A 125 12.58 -5.80 6.40
CA TYR A 125 13.26 -6.68 7.35
C TYR A 125 13.49 -8.07 6.75
N THR A 126 12.52 -8.61 6.01
CA THR A 126 12.66 -9.91 5.33
C THR A 126 13.78 -9.91 4.28
N GLU A 127 13.97 -8.84 3.52
CA GLU A 127 15.09 -8.74 2.57
C GLU A 127 16.47 -8.76 3.27
N ARG A 128 16.59 -8.11 4.44
CA ARG A 128 17.84 -8.11 5.21
C ARG A 128 18.17 -9.51 5.74
N LYS A 129 17.18 -10.26 6.22
CA LYS A 129 17.35 -11.68 6.62
C LYS A 129 17.72 -12.57 5.43
N MET A 130 17.11 -12.36 4.25
CA MET A 130 17.38 -13.16 3.05
C MET A 130 18.75 -12.89 2.42
N LYS A 131 19.32 -11.68 2.57
CA LYS A 131 20.69 -11.38 2.11
C LYS A 131 21.77 -12.24 2.78
N HIS A 132 21.48 -12.85 3.93
CA HIS A 132 22.38 -13.77 4.62
C HIS A 132 22.26 -15.23 4.16
N GLN A 133 21.22 -15.58 3.38
CA GLN A 133 21.18 -16.85 2.67
C GLN A 133 21.89 -16.66 1.31
N LYS A 134 23.05 -17.31 1.16
CA LYS A 134 23.75 -17.41 -0.13
C LYS A 134 22.86 -18.16 -1.13
N PHE A 135 21.98 -17.44 -1.82
CA PHE A 135 21.40 -17.89 -3.06
C PHE A 135 22.32 -17.43 -4.18
N GLU A 136 22.84 -18.37 -4.97
CA GLU A 136 23.52 -18.05 -6.22
C GLU A 136 22.53 -17.30 -7.12
N PRO A 137 22.87 -16.11 -7.64
CA PRO A 137 21.96 -15.35 -8.46
C PRO A 137 21.76 -16.10 -9.79
N VAL A 138 20.58 -16.66 -9.98
CA VAL A 138 20.07 -16.96 -11.32
C VAL A 138 20.09 -15.63 -12.08
N LYS A 139 20.74 -15.59 -13.26
CA LYS A 139 20.77 -14.43 -14.16
C LYS A 139 19.36 -14.12 -14.67
N VAL A 140 18.52 -13.57 -13.81
CA VAL A 140 17.33 -12.82 -14.15
C VAL A 140 17.81 -11.38 -14.33
N ILE A 141 17.37 -10.72 -15.39
CA ILE A 141 17.60 -9.29 -15.61
C ILE A 141 17.23 -8.58 -14.31
N GLU A 142 18.23 -8.09 -13.58
CA GLU A 142 18.06 -7.47 -12.26
C GLU A 142 17.29 -6.16 -12.43
N VAL A 143 15.97 -6.24 -12.45
CA VAL A 143 15.12 -5.08 -12.17
C VAL A 143 15.16 -4.91 -10.66
N VAL A 144 16.24 -4.33 -10.16
CA VAL A 144 16.38 -4.02 -8.73
C VAL A 144 15.30 -2.98 -8.40
N PRO A 145 14.37 -3.26 -7.48
CA PRO A 145 13.40 -2.25 -7.07
C PRO A 145 14.15 -1.05 -6.48
N LYS A 146 13.93 0.13 -7.10
CA LYS A 146 14.70 1.35 -6.81
C LYS A 146 14.50 1.86 -5.37
N SER A 147 13.33 1.62 -4.79
CA SER A 147 13.02 1.84 -3.37
C SER A 147 11.74 1.11 -2.99
N ILE A 148 11.70 0.63 -1.75
CA ILE A 148 10.48 0.16 -1.06
C ILE A 148 10.21 1.19 0.04
N GLU A 149 9.12 1.93 -0.11
CA GLU A 149 8.74 3.02 0.78
C GLU A 149 7.41 2.71 1.45
N ARG A 150 7.30 3.00 2.75
CA ARG A 150 6.03 2.88 3.48
C ARG A 150 5.20 4.13 3.24
N VAL A 151 3.94 3.98 2.92
CA VAL A 151 3.03 5.09 2.66
C VAL A 151 1.68 4.85 3.32
N PHE A 152 1.02 5.93 3.72
CA PHE A 152 -0.41 5.85 4.08
C PHE A 152 -1.28 6.02 2.85
N THR A 153 -2.24 5.11 2.71
CA THR A 153 -3.25 5.14 1.65
C THR A 153 -4.64 5.16 2.26
N GLU A 154 -5.68 5.35 1.45
CA GLU A 154 -7.06 5.18 1.92
C GLU A 154 -7.39 3.77 2.42
N ARG A 155 -6.48 2.80 2.23
CA ARG A 155 -6.60 1.42 2.72
C ARG A 155 -5.79 1.15 4.00
N GLY A 156 -5.07 2.13 4.51
CA GLY A 156 -4.17 2.00 5.66
C GLY A 156 -2.69 2.06 5.27
N LEU A 157 -1.84 1.53 6.15
CA LEU A 157 -0.39 1.49 5.96
C LEU A 157 0.00 0.46 4.88
N CYS A 158 0.70 0.92 3.85
CA CYS A 158 1.10 0.08 2.71
C CYS A 158 2.57 0.31 2.33
N TYR A 159 3.09 -0.57 1.50
CA TYR A 159 4.42 -0.50 0.91
C TYR A 159 4.29 -0.23 -0.58
N VAL A 160 5.02 0.75 -1.08
CA VAL A 160 5.09 1.06 -2.51
C VAL A 160 6.49 0.76 -3.02
N VAL A 161 6.53 -0.01 -4.11
CA VAL A 161 7.75 -0.41 -4.79
C VAL A 161 7.83 0.34 -6.12
N ASN A 162 9.00 0.89 -6.41
CA ASN A 162 9.30 1.57 -7.67
C ASN A 162 8.36 2.75 -7.96
N SER A 163 8.27 3.69 -7.01
CA SER A 163 7.56 4.95 -7.17
C SER A 163 8.49 6.12 -6.90
N ASN A 164 8.34 7.18 -7.71
CA ASN A 164 9.02 8.44 -7.47
C ASN A 164 8.20 9.40 -6.59
N VAL A 165 6.91 9.11 -6.41
CA VAL A 165 5.97 9.96 -5.66
C VAL A 165 5.71 9.47 -4.24
N SER A 166 5.98 8.19 -3.94
CA SER A 166 5.76 7.60 -2.61
C SER A 166 6.51 8.32 -1.49
N ARG A 167 7.63 8.98 -1.81
CA ARG A 167 8.44 9.75 -0.87
C ARG A 167 7.65 10.84 -0.17
N PHE A 168 6.72 11.48 -0.88
CA PHE A 168 5.88 12.54 -0.33
C PHE A 168 4.74 12.03 0.56
N TYR A 169 4.47 10.72 0.53
CA TYR A 169 3.42 10.07 1.32
C TYR A 169 3.99 9.16 2.42
N THR A 170 5.31 9.20 2.61
CA THR A 170 5.98 8.51 3.71
C THR A 170 5.73 9.30 4.99
N PRO A 171 5.19 8.68 6.05
CA PRO A 171 5.07 9.36 7.34
C PRO A 171 6.47 9.53 7.95
N GLU A 172 6.84 10.77 8.29
CA GLU A 172 8.03 11.12 9.07
C GLU A 172 7.79 11.01 10.58
#